data_AF-A0A9R1W6W5-F1
#
_entry.id   AF-A0A9R1W6W5-F1
#
_cell.length_a   1.000
_cell.length_b   1.000
_cell.length_c   1.000
_cell.angle_alpha   90.00
_cell.angle_beta   90.00
_cell.angle_gamma   90.00
#
_symmetry.space_group_name_H-M   'P 1'
#
loop_
_entity.id
_entity.type
_entity.pdbx_description
1 polymer ?
#
loop_
_entity_poly.entity_id
_entity_poly.type
_entity_poly.pdbx_seq_one_letter_code
_entity_poly.pdbx_strand_id
1 'polypeptide(L)'
;MNIIEDMTSFASPLVRSASIKQDVVIRNTVNFHRSIWGDQFLMYEERKDRECEEQLANELKEEVRKMLIITTQHRKLLELIDAVQRLGVAYHFEKEIEECLNHIYVSYGHGDLWIHNNDLQGTSLWFRLLRQQGFNVSSGYEIHVRVINLRYFLDSRTGIFNKYKNSDGSFMESMKDDVQGMLSLYEAAYMRVEGEQVLDEALAFTTYHLANILENHTSLIEAQIHQALQQPLRKRLPRLEALRYIPIYQQEASHNEPLLKLAKLDFNLLQDLHRKELSQISKWWKDLDVSRNLPYVRDRIVEGYFWILAVYFEPQHSDARIFLMKACNLVIILDDTYDNYGTYEELEIFTEAIQRWSMSCLDMLPEYMKLIYKELLDVYKEAEDLLEKKGQTYRCYYMKEMVKEYARNLLIEAKWVNERYTPTVEEHRSVTLVTCAYAMIIAKCYVHRDDLVTEETFKWVSTYPPLVKASCLILRLMDDVATHKEEQERNHVASSVECYMKQYGVTEEHTHELFTKQVEDEWKVINKESLRPTDVPRPLLMPPINLSRVCDVLYRRGDDYNHAGKEMINHIKSLLVNPLSGPITRVEIDRVHGL
;
A
#
# COMPACT_ATOMS: atom_id res chain seq x y z
N MET A 1 -3.97 73.60 66.99
CA MET A 1 -4.32 73.19 65.62
C MET A 1 -4.05 71.70 65.52
N ASN A 2 -5.12 70.94 65.29
CA ASN A 2 -5.21 69.54 64.84
C ASN A 2 -4.67 68.40 65.72
N ILE A 3 -5.63 67.87 66.48
CA ILE A 3 -5.90 66.46 66.78
C ILE A 3 -6.06 65.68 65.45
N ILE A 4 -5.70 64.38 65.42
CA ILE A 4 -6.50 63.25 64.90
C ILE A 4 -5.79 61.92 65.24
N GLU A 5 -6.58 61.01 65.82
CA GLU A 5 -6.34 59.59 66.13
C GLU A 5 -6.22 58.74 64.86
N ASP A 6 -5.59 57.55 64.95
CA ASP A 6 -6.28 56.33 64.50
C ASP A 6 -5.65 55.04 65.06
N MET A 7 -6.53 54.08 65.38
CA MET A 7 -6.24 52.75 65.93
C MET A 7 -6.15 51.68 64.82
N THR A 8 -5.59 50.52 65.19
CA THR A 8 -5.64 49.19 64.50
C THR A 8 -4.68 49.01 63.30
N SER A 9 -4.10 47.84 62.98
CA SER A 9 -4.44 46.44 63.26
C SER A 9 -3.18 45.54 63.32
N PHE A 10 -3.33 44.37 63.94
CA PHE A 10 -2.33 43.30 64.01
C PHE A 10 -2.05 42.70 62.62
N ALA A 11 -0.78 42.64 62.21
CA ALA A 11 -0.32 41.92 61.03
C ALA A 11 0.06 40.46 61.37
N SER A 12 -0.56 39.52 60.65
CA SER A 12 -0.31 38.07 60.65
C SER A 12 1.04 37.72 60.00
N PRO A 13 1.71 36.60 60.35
CA PRO A 13 3.05 36.30 59.86
C PRO A 13 3.07 35.84 58.40
N LEU A 14 4.16 36.21 57.71
CA LEU A 14 4.53 35.83 56.35
C LEU A 14 4.28 34.34 56.06
N VAL A 15 3.39 34.07 55.10
CA VAL A 15 3.35 32.80 54.36
C VAL A 15 4.62 32.73 53.52
N ARG A 16 5.54 31.85 53.90
CA ARG A 16 6.65 31.43 53.04
C ARG A 16 6.05 30.79 51.80
N SER A 17 6.25 31.42 50.64
CA SER A 17 6.02 30.78 49.35
C SER A 17 6.97 29.59 49.25
N ALA A 18 6.44 28.39 49.43
CA ALA A 18 7.11 27.19 48.97
C ALA A 18 7.20 27.32 47.45
N SER A 19 8.41 27.59 46.95
CA SER A 19 8.76 27.37 45.54
C SER A 19 8.41 25.92 45.23
N ILE A 20 7.30 25.74 44.52
CA ILE A 20 7.01 24.50 43.81
C ILE A 20 8.18 24.34 42.85
N LYS A 21 9.08 23.41 43.16
CA LYS A 21 10.02 22.90 42.17
C LYS A 21 9.15 22.35 41.05
N GLN A 22 9.14 23.03 39.90
CA GLN A 22 8.71 22.39 38.66
C GLN A 22 9.65 21.20 38.49
N ASP A 23 9.14 20.00 38.77
CA ASP A 23 9.83 18.79 38.38
C ASP A 23 10.04 18.90 36.87
N VAL A 24 11.31 18.91 36.45
CA VAL A 24 11.67 18.94 35.05
C VAL A 24 11.20 17.60 34.48
N VAL A 25 10.09 17.62 33.75
CA VAL A 25 9.59 16.44 33.03
C VAL A 25 10.65 16.08 31.99
N ILE A 26 11.41 15.01 32.24
CA ILE A 26 12.38 14.47 31.29
C ILE A 26 11.59 13.70 30.24
N ARG A 27 11.45 14.28 29.04
CA ARG A 27 10.82 13.63 27.90
C ARG A 27 11.86 12.87 27.10
N ASN A 28 11.45 11.73 26.53
CA ASN A 28 12.19 11.21 25.39
C ASN A 28 12.10 12.28 24.27
N THR A 29 13.15 12.46 23.50
CA THR A 29 13.12 13.41 22.37
C THR A 29 13.91 12.80 21.23
N VAL A 30 13.19 12.18 20.30
CA VAL A 30 13.76 11.78 19.02
C VAL A 30 13.87 13.03 18.14
N ASN A 31 15.08 13.26 17.62
CA ASN A 31 15.32 14.35 16.68
C ASN A 31 15.20 13.81 15.26
N PHE A 32 13.99 13.83 14.72
CA PHE A 32 13.79 13.51 13.31
C PHE A 32 14.45 14.54 12.40
N HIS A 33 15.07 14.07 11.31
CA HIS A 33 15.58 14.99 10.30
C HIS A 33 14.41 15.72 9.62
N ARG A 34 14.67 16.96 9.20
CA ARG A 34 13.71 17.77 8.46
C ARG A 34 13.34 17.12 7.13
N SER A 35 12.15 17.43 6.62
CA SER A 35 11.76 17.07 5.26
C SER A 35 12.77 17.58 4.24
N ILE A 36 13.18 16.70 3.32
CA ILE A 36 14.12 17.00 2.24
C ILE A 36 13.49 17.81 1.10
N TRP A 37 12.15 17.95 1.11
CA TRP A 37 11.38 18.56 0.03
C TRP A 37 11.12 20.05 0.26
N GLY A 38 11.22 20.52 1.50
CA GLY A 38 10.93 21.89 1.89
C GLY A 38 9.55 22.34 1.40
N ASP A 39 9.46 23.59 0.93
CA ASP A 39 8.19 24.23 0.55
C ASP A 39 7.83 24.02 -0.94
N GLN A 40 8.55 23.16 -1.69
CA GLN A 40 8.41 23.08 -3.16
C GLN A 40 7.01 22.65 -3.64
N PHE A 41 6.24 21.96 -2.79
CA PHE A 41 4.88 21.50 -3.12
C PHE A 41 3.78 22.46 -2.63
N LEU A 42 4.11 23.57 -1.95
CA LEU A 42 3.09 24.50 -1.45
C LEU A 42 2.29 25.15 -2.58
N MET A 43 2.93 25.45 -3.71
CA MET A 43 2.30 26.12 -4.84
C MET A 43 2.00 25.13 -5.96
N TYR A 44 0.77 25.20 -6.47
CA TYR A 44 0.34 24.49 -7.66
C TYR A 44 -0.17 25.51 -8.68
N GLU A 45 0.33 25.40 -9.91
CA GLU A 45 -0.11 26.18 -11.06
C GLU A 45 -0.75 25.24 -12.07
N GLU A 46 -1.98 25.54 -12.48
CA GLU A 46 -2.70 24.73 -13.45
C GLU A 46 -2.10 24.89 -14.86
N ARG A 47 -1.91 23.77 -15.56
CA ARG A 47 -1.39 23.76 -16.92
C ARG A 47 -2.43 24.28 -17.91
N LYS A 48 -2.01 25.17 -18.82
CA LYS A 48 -2.90 25.81 -19.81
C LYS A 48 -3.50 24.82 -20.81
N ASP A 49 -2.75 23.79 -21.17
CA ASP A 49 -3.14 22.84 -22.23
C ASP A 49 -3.98 21.67 -21.70
N ARG A 50 -4.34 21.68 -20.41
CA ARG A 50 -5.01 20.57 -19.72
C ARG A 50 -6.32 20.14 -20.37
N GLU A 51 -7.17 21.08 -20.76
CA GLU A 51 -8.48 20.76 -21.36
C GLU A 51 -8.31 20.04 -22.71
N CYS A 52 -7.34 20.47 -23.52
CA CYS A 52 -7.01 19.81 -24.79
C CYS A 52 -6.42 18.41 -24.56
N GLU A 53 -5.52 18.28 -23.58
CA GLU A 53 -4.97 16.98 -23.16
C GLU A 53 -6.07 16.02 -22.70
N GLU A 54 -7.04 16.48 -21.91
CA GLU A 54 -8.18 15.68 -21.47
C GLU A 54 -9.07 15.23 -22.64
N GLN A 55 -9.33 16.12 -23.61
CA GLN A 55 -10.08 15.79 -24.81
C GLN A 55 -9.38 14.70 -25.64
N LEU A 56 -8.08 14.89 -25.92
CA LEU A 56 -7.29 13.91 -26.67
C LEU A 56 -7.22 12.57 -25.93
N ALA A 57 -7.08 12.58 -24.60
CA ALA A 57 -7.11 11.36 -23.80
C ALA A 57 -8.43 10.62 -23.96
N ASN A 58 -9.57 11.33 -24.02
CA ASN A 58 -10.88 10.71 -24.21
C ASN A 58 -11.04 10.08 -25.60
N GLU A 59 -10.52 10.72 -26.65
CA GLU A 59 -10.50 10.14 -28.01
C GLU A 59 -9.68 8.84 -28.04
N LEU A 60 -8.47 8.86 -27.45
CA LEU A 60 -7.59 7.68 -27.38
C LEU A 60 -8.19 6.56 -26.53
N LYS A 61 -8.89 6.88 -25.43
CA LYS A 61 -9.63 5.88 -24.63
C LYS A 61 -10.65 5.15 -25.48
N GLU A 62 -11.42 5.86 -26.29
CA GLU A 62 -12.43 5.25 -27.17
C GLU A 62 -11.81 4.35 -28.25
N GLU A 63 -10.65 4.72 -28.78
CA GLU A 63 -9.90 3.85 -29.70
C GLU A 63 -9.44 2.56 -29.01
N VAL A 64 -8.83 2.66 -27.82
CA VAL A 64 -8.37 1.49 -27.04
C VAL A 64 -9.53 0.60 -26.61
N ARG A 65 -10.65 1.19 -26.18
CA ARG A 65 -11.87 0.48 -25.83
C ARG A 65 -12.39 -0.36 -27.01
N LYS A 66 -12.43 0.21 -28.22
CA LYS A 66 -12.80 -0.52 -29.43
C LYS A 66 -11.84 -1.68 -29.70
N MET A 67 -10.53 -1.48 -29.53
CA MET A 67 -9.53 -2.52 -29.73
C MET A 67 -9.74 -3.73 -28.79
N LEU A 68 -10.04 -3.47 -27.51
CA LEU A 68 -10.37 -4.54 -26.55
C LEU A 68 -11.59 -5.36 -26.99
N ILE A 69 -12.62 -4.70 -27.51
CA ILE A 69 -13.89 -5.35 -27.91
C ILE A 69 -13.75 -6.15 -29.21
N ILE A 70 -13.01 -5.63 -30.22
CA ILE A 70 -12.94 -6.27 -31.54
C ILE A 70 -11.88 -7.38 -31.64
N THR A 71 -10.94 -7.46 -30.70
CA THR A 71 -9.83 -8.43 -30.76
C THR A 71 -10.34 -9.83 -30.45
N THR A 72 -10.54 -10.64 -31.49
CA THR A 72 -11.07 -12.01 -31.38
C THR A 72 -10.01 -13.06 -31.08
N GLN A 73 -8.74 -12.80 -31.38
CA GLN A 73 -7.65 -13.73 -31.08
C GLN A 73 -7.28 -13.64 -29.60
N HIS A 74 -7.68 -14.63 -28.80
CA HIS A 74 -7.51 -14.62 -27.35
C HIS A 74 -6.07 -14.40 -26.86
N ARG A 75 -5.06 -14.93 -27.57
CA ARG A 75 -3.64 -14.68 -27.25
C ARG A 75 -3.29 -13.19 -27.32
N LYS A 76 -3.65 -12.53 -28.42
CA LYS A 76 -3.43 -11.08 -28.62
C LYS A 76 -4.28 -10.23 -27.67
N LEU A 77 -5.49 -10.68 -27.35
CA LEU A 77 -6.35 -10.01 -26.38
C LEU A 77 -5.69 -10.00 -24.99
N LEU A 78 -5.12 -11.12 -24.55
CA LEU A 78 -4.38 -11.15 -23.27
C LEU A 78 -3.13 -10.28 -23.28
N GLU A 79 -2.37 -10.25 -24.39
CA GLU A 79 -1.22 -9.36 -24.54
C GLU A 79 -1.65 -7.89 -24.48
N LEU A 80 -2.77 -7.53 -25.10
CA LEU A 80 -3.35 -6.19 -25.03
C LEU A 80 -3.81 -5.85 -23.60
N ILE A 81 -4.49 -6.76 -22.91
CA ILE A 81 -4.92 -6.57 -21.51
C ILE A 81 -3.69 -6.38 -20.60
N ASP A 82 -2.65 -7.20 -20.77
CA ASP A 82 -1.41 -7.06 -20.02
C ASP A 82 -0.75 -5.70 -20.25
N ALA A 83 -0.66 -5.27 -21.51
CA ALA A 83 -0.12 -3.97 -21.86
C ALA A 83 -0.93 -2.83 -21.23
N VAL A 84 -2.26 -2.87 -21.33
CA VAL A 84 -3.18 -1.89 -20.73
C VAL A 84 -2.99 -1.80 -19.20
N GLN A 85 -2.83 -2.94 -18.52
CA GLN A 85 -2.57 -2.99 -17.07
C GLN A 85 -1.19 -2.43 -16.72
N ARG A 86 -0.14 -2.89 -17.40
CA ARG A 86 1.24 -2.50 -17.10
C ARG A 86 1.53 -1.04 -17.47
N LEU A 87 0.84 -0.48 -18.46
CA LEU A 87 0.91 0.95 -18.82
C LEU A 87 0.13 1.85 -17.83
N GLY A 88 -0.61 1.27 -16.89
CA GLY A 88 -1.29 2.00 -15.83
C GLY A 88 -2.56 2.72 -16.27
N VAL A 89 -3.20 2.26 -17.36
CA VAL A 89 -4.44 2.84 -17.92
C VAL A 89 -5.64 1.89 -17.82
N ALA A 90 -5.47 0.71 -17.21
CA ALA A 90 -6.52 -0.29 -17.06
C ALA A 90 -7.77 0.20 -16.29
N TYR A 91 -7.63 1.21 -15.43
CA TYR A 91 -8.76 1.75 -14.68
C TYR A 91 -9.81 2.43 -15.57
N HIS A 92 -9.48 2.77 -16.82
CA HIS A 92 -10.46 3.25 -17.81
C HIS A 92 -11.28 2.11 -18.45
N PHE A 93 -10.85 0.86 -18.29
CA PHE A 93 -11.35 -0.29 -19.04
C PHE A 93 -11.71 -1.47 -18.13
N GLU A 94 -12.01 -1.22 -16.85
CA GLU A 94 -12.24 -2.29 -15.85
C GLU A 94 -13.36 -3.23 -16.27
N LYS A 95 -14.43 -2.68 -16.85
CA LYS A 95 -15.58 -3.44 -17.34
C LYS A 95 -15.20 -4.32 -18.53
N GLU A 96 -14.55 -3.74 -19.55
CA GLU A 96 -14.12 -4.46 -20.74
C GLU A 96 -13.14 -5.58 -20.39
N ILE A 97 -12.18 -5.32 -19.50
CA ILE A 97 -11.21 -6.31 -19.03
C ILE A 97 -11.92 -7.45 -18.28
N GLU A 98 -12.85 -7.14 -17.37
CA GLU A 98 -13.64 -8.14 -16.65
C GLU A 98 -14.44 -9.02 -17.60
N GLU A 99 -15.15 -8.43 -18.57
CA GLU A 99 -15.96 -9.16 -19.55
C GLU A 99 -15.07 -10.06 -20.44
N CYS A 100 -13.93 -9.55 -20.92
CA CYS A 100 -12.98 -10.30 -21.74
C CYS A 100 -12.37 -11.47 -20.98
N LEU A 101 -11.86 -11.24 -19.76
CA LEU A 101 -11.24 -12.30 -18.96
C LEU A 101 -12.28 -13.32 -18.49
N ASN A 102 -13.51 -12.91 -18.19
CA ASN A 102 -14.60 -13.83 -17.89
C ASN A 102 -14.94 -14.72 -19.09
N HIS A 103 -14.99 -14.16 -20.31
CA HIS A 103 -15.21 -14.95 -21.52
C HIS A 103 -14.11 -16.00 -21.73
N ILE A 104 -12.85 -15.60 -21.55
CA ILE A 104 -11.68 -16.50 -21.62
C ILE A 104 -11.77 -17.57 -20.52
N TYR A 105 -12.12 -17.20 -19.30
CA TYR A 105 -12.27 -18.13 -18.18
C TYR A 105 -13.39 -19.15 -18.43
N VAL A 106 -14.57 -18.73 -18.87
CA VAL A 106 -15.67 -19.66 -19.20
C VAL A 106 -15.27 -20.61 -20.33
N SER A 107 -14.49 -20.13 -21.30
CA SER A 107 -14.06 -20.94 -22.45
C SER A 107 -12.96 -21.95 -22.10
N TYR A 108 -12.08 -21.62 -21.16
CA TYR A 108 -10.81 -22.34 -20.98
C TYR A 108 -10.42 -22.65 -19.52
N GLY A 109 -11.15 -22.13 -18.54
CA GLY A 109 -10.81 -22.18 -17.12
C GLY A 109 -10.84 -23.57 -16.51
N HIS A 110 -11.54 -24.52 -17.15
CA HIS A 110 -11.68 -25.91 -16.70
C HIS A 110 -10.63 -26.88 -17.29
N GLY A 111 -9.49 -26.35 -17.74
CA GLY A 111 -8.26 -27.13 -17.90
C GLY A 111 -8.06 -27.88 -19.22
N ASP A 112 -9.06 -27.94 -20.10
CA ASP A 112 -8.97 -28.90 -21.21
C ASP A 112 -8.34 -28.41 -22.52
N LEU A 113 -8.23 -27.12 -22.87
CA LEU A 113 -7.57 -26.69 -24.13
C LEU A 113 -7.30 -25.18 -24.19
N TRP A 114 -6.20 -24.69 -23.60
CA TRP A 114 -5.74 -23.33 -23.91
C TRP A 114 -4.24 -23.24 -24.25
N ILE A 115 -4.02 -22.62 -25.42
CA ILE A 115 -2.81 -22.51 -26.26
C ILE A 115 -2.14 -23.84 -26.65
N HIS A 116 -1.69 -23.90 -27.92
CA HIS A 116 -0.82 -24.93 -28.48
C HIS A 116 0.19 -25.49 -27.46
N ASN A 117 0.42 -26.81 -27.51
CA ASN A 117 1.15 -27.60 -26.50
C ASN A 117 2.55 -27.10 -26.08
N ASN A 118 3.12 -26.06 -26.70
CA ASN A 118 4.49 -25.59 -26.47
C ASN A 118 4.63 -24.07 -26.24
N ASP A 119 3.57 -23.30 -25.96
CA ASP A 119 3.69 -21.84 -25.68
C ASP A 119 3.71 -21.58 -24.17
N LEU A 120 4.90 -21.58 -23.57
CA LEU A 120 5.10 -21.32 -22.14
C LEU A 120 4.73 -19.88 -21.77
N GLN A 121 5.11 -18.92 -22.60
CA GLN A 121 4.81 -17.51 -22.40
C GLN A 121 3.29 -17.27 -22.36
N GLY A 122 2.57 -17.81 -23.34
CA GLY A 122 1.12 -17.72 -23.43
C GLY A 122 0.44 -18.35 -22.24
N THR A 123 0.76 -19.62 -21.95
CA THR A 123 0.21 -20.38 -20.82
C THR A 123 0.37 -19.62 -19.50
N SER A 124 1.56 -19.07 -19.26
CA SER A 124 1.88 -18.33 -18.04
C SER A 124 1.14 -16.99 -17.97
N LEU A 125 1.02 -16.26 -19.09
CA LEU A 125 0.31 -14.98 -19.15
C LEU A 125 -1.17 -15.12 -18.76
N TRP A 126 -1.86 -16.10 -19.32
CA TRP A 126 -3.26 -16.36 -18.96
C TRP A 126 -3.46 -16.78 -17.53
N PHE A 127 -2.61 -17.68 -17.03
CA PHE A 127 -2.71 -18.12 -15.65
C PHE A 127 -2.60 -16.92 -14.72
N ARG A 128 -1.60 -16.07 -14.98
CA ARG A 128 -1.37 -14.84 -14.22
C ARG A 128 -2.56 -13.88 -14.31
N LEU A 129 -3.00 -13.50 -15.52
CA LEU A 129 -4.07 -12.52 -15.71
C LEU A 129 -5.40 -12.99 -15.13
N LEU A 130 -5.75 -14.27 -15.28
CA LEU A 130 -6.96 -14.83 -14.70
C LEU A 130 -6.92 -14.84 -13.18
N ARG A 131 -5.83 -15.32 -12.57
CA ARG A 131 -5.65 -15.28 -11.11
C ARG A 131 -5.65 -13.83 -10.59
N GLN A 132 -5.02 -12.88 -11.31
CA GLN A 132 -5.02 -11.45 -10.94
C GLN A 132 -6.41 -10.81 -10.97
N GLN A 133 -7.31 -11.32 -11.83
CA GLN A 133 -8.72 -10.91 -11.88
C GLN A 133 -9.61 -11.69 -10.89
N GLY A 134 -9.02 -12.64 -10.16
CA GLY A 134 -9.68 -13.46 -9.13
C GLY A 134 -10.28 -14.77 -9.65
N PHE A 135 -10.07 -15.13 -10.92
CA PHE A 135 -10.54 -16.41 -11.44
C PHE A 135 -9.66 -17.55 -10.88
N ASN A 136 -10.31 -18.56 -10.29
CA ASN A 136 -9.63 -19.70 -9.69
C ASN A 136 -9.27 -20.76 -10.75
N VAL A 137 -8.29 -20.45 -11.60
CA VAL A 137 -7.73 -21.43 -12.54
C VAL A 137 -6.73 -22.34 -11.85
N SER A 138 -6.77 -23.65 -12.11
CA SER A 138 -5.87 -24.62 -11.49
C SER A 138 -4.44 -24.50 -12.03
N SER A 139 -3.44 -24.48 -11.13
CA SER A 139 -2.01 -24.54 -11.50
C SER A 139 -1.52 -25.98 -11.76
N GLY A 140 -2.21 -26.95 -11.16
CA GLY A 140 -1.92 -28.37 -11.17
C GLY A 140 -2.53 -29.05 -9.95
N TYR A 141 -2.85 -30.34 -10.09
CA TYR A 141 -3.68 -31.14 -9.15
C TYR A 141 -5.17 -30.78 -9.16
N GLU A 142 -5.89 -31.22 -10.17
CA GLU A 142 -7.23 -31.74 -9.91
C GLU A 142 -7.14 -33.26 -9.95
N ILE A 143 -7.63 -33.93 -8.90
CA ILE A 143 -7.99 -35.34 -8.95
C ILE A 143 -9.17 -35.44 -9.92
N HIS A 144 -8.88 -35.49 -11.22
CA HIS A 144 -9.84 -35.94 -12.20
C HIS A 144 -9.97 -37.46 -12.00
N VAL A 145 -10.95 -37.88 -11.21
CA VAL A 145 -11.38 -39.29 -11.23
C VAL A 145 -12.02 -39.53 -12.59
N ARG A 146 -11.21 -39.92 -13.58
CA ARG A 146 -11.75 -40.50 -14.82
C ARG A 146 -12.27 -41.88 -14.48
N VAL A 147 -13.60 -42.01 -14.39
CA VAL A 147 -14.26 -43.33 -14.35
C VAL A 147 -14.32 -43.86 -15.78
N ILE A 148 -13.38 -44.71 -16.14
CA ILE A 148 -13.45 -45.51 -17.37
C ILE A 148 -13.62 -46.96 -16.93
N ASN A 149 -14.74 -47.59 -17.33
CA ASN A 149 -15.05 -48.99 -17.01
C ASN A 149 -14.96 -49.33 -15.51
N LEU A 150 -15.53 -48.49 -14.63
CA LEU A 150 -15.54 -48.69 -13.16
C LEU A 150 -14.14 -48.80 -12.53
N ARG A 151 -13.07 -48.36 -13.21
CA ARG A 151 -11.73 -48.22 -12.66
C ARG A 151 -11.39 -46.76 -12.42
N TYR A 152 -10.84 -46.49 -11.24
CA TYR A 152 -10.28 -45.20 -10.88
C TYR A 152 -8.89 -45.09 -11.50
N PHE A 153 -8.71 -44.19 -12.47
CA PHE A 153 -7.40 -43.84 -13.00
C PHE A 153 -6.93 -42.53 -12.36
N LEU A 154 -5.81 -42.59 -11.63
CA LEU A 154 -5.06 -41.41 -11.19
C LEU A 154 -4.19 -40.97 -12.37
N ASP A 155 -4.59 -39.92 -13.08
CA ASP A 155 -3.68 -39.29 -14.04
C ASP A 155 -3.00 -38.08 -13.39
N SER A 156 -1.73 -38.25 -13.03
CA SER A 156 -0.90 -37.21 -12.38
C SER A 156 -0.48 -36.07 -13.33
N ARG A 157 -0.91 -36.09 -14.61
CA ARG A 157 -0.42 -35.18 -15.66
C ARG A 157 -1.40 -34.09 -16.11
N THR A 158 -2.51 -33.88 -15.41
CA THR A 158 -3.57 -32.95 -15.85
C THR A 158 -3.36 -31.47 -15.47
N GLY A 159 -2.22 -31.12 -14.85
CA GLY A 159 -1.93 -29.73 -14.47
C GLY A 159 -1.41 -28.88 -15.63
N ILE A 160 -1.84 -27.61 -15.73
CA ILE A 160 -1.48 -26.71 -16.83
C ILE A 160 0.04 -26.52 -16.98
N PHE A 161 0.79 -26.57 -15.87
CA PHE A 161 2.26 -26.50 -15.87
C PHE A 161 2.95 -27.87 -15.84
N ASN A 162 2.23 -28.96 -15.56
CA ASN A 162 2.82 -30.31 -15.53
C ASN A 162 3.27 -30.80 -16.91
N LYS A 163 2.73 -30.23 -18.00
CA LYS A 163 3.20 -30.49 -19.37
C LYS A 163 4.65 -30.04 -19.62
N TYR A 164 5.17 -29.14 -18.80
CA TYR A 164 6.56 -28.67 -18.85
C TYR A 164 7.49 -29.43 -17.92
N LYS A 165 7.05 -30.60 -17.41
CA LYS A 165 7.84 -31.45 -16.53
C LYS A 165 8.26 -32.75 -17.18
N ASN A 166 9.45 -33.21 -16.82
CA ASN A 166 9.97 -34.54 -17.12
C ASN A 166 9.18 -35.62 -16.36
N SER A 167 9.41 -36.88 -16.73
CA SER A 167 8.78 -38.04 -16.07
C SER A 167 9.19 -38.21 -14.60
N ASP A 168 10.32 -37.63 -14.19
CA ASP A 168 10.79 -37.61 -12.80
C ASP A 168 10.15 -36.48 -11.97
N GLY A 169 9.32 -35.63 -12.59
CA GLY A 169 8.63 -34.51 -11.96
C GLY A 169 9.40 -33.19 -11.96
N SER A 170 10.65 -33.15 -12.46
CA SER A 170 11.44 -31.92 -12.62
C SER A 170 10.95 -31.08 -13.80
N PHE A 171 11.15 -29.76 -13.78
CA PHE A 171 10.91 -28.92 -14.96
C PHE A 171 11.91 -29.24 -16.08
N MET A 172 11.45 -29.20 -17.33
CA MET A 172 12.27 -29.52 -18.50
C MET A 172 13.41 -28.52 -18.68
N GLU A 173 14.65 -29.00 -18.71
CA GLU A 173 15.84 -28.17 -18.92
C GLU A 173 15.84 -27.40 -20.24
N SER A 174 15.12 -27.90 -21.26
CA SER A 174 14.94 -27.20 -22.55
C SER A 174 14.17 -25.89 -22.44
N MET A 175 13.50 -25.62 -21.31
CA MET A 175 12.83 -24.32 -21.06
C MET A 175 13.83 -23.16 -21.00
N LYS A 176 15.11 -23.42 -20.76
CA LYS A 176 16.18 -22.41 -20.75
C LYS A 176 16.30 -21.65 -22.06
N ASP A 177 15.95 -22.29 -23.16
CA ASP A 177 16.02 -21.71 -24.50
C ASP A 177 14.89 -20.67 -24.72
N ASP A 178 13.80 -20.73 -23.95
CA ASP A 178 12.68 -19.78 -23.97
C ASP A 178 12.74 -18.83 -22.76
N VAL A 179 13.67 -17.88 -22.82
CA VAL A 179 13.88 -16.88 -21.75
C VAL A 179 12.61 -16.07 -21.45
N GLN A 180 11.83 -15.70 -22.46
CA GLN A 180 10.60 -14.92 -22.30
C GLN A 180 9.48 -15.76 -21.64
N GLY A 181 9.38 -17.04 -22.01
CA GLY A 181 8.52 -18.01 -21.35
C GLY A 181 8.90 -18.22 -19.89
N MET A 182 10.18 -18.38 -19.57
CA MET A 182 10.66 -18.50 -18.19
C MET A 182 10.33 -17.26 -17.36
N LEU A 183 10.55 -16.06 -17.89
CA LEU A 183 10.19 -14.81 -17.22
C LEU A 183 8.68 -14.72 -16.97
N SER A 184 7.86 -15.15 -17.94
CA SER A 184 6.41 -15.16 -17.79
C SER A 184 5.94 -16.18 -16.75
N LEU A 185 6.59 -17.36 -16.68
CA LEU A 185 6.33 -18.38 -15.66
C LEU A 185 6.74 -17.91 -14.27
N TYR A 186 7.89 -17.23 -14.15
CA TYR A 186 8.32 -16.60 -12.91
C TYR A 186 7.25 -15.63 -12.38
N GLU A 187 6.77 -14.72 -13.21
CA GLU A 187 5.73 -13.75 -12.82
C GLU A 187 4.39 -14.44 -12.49
N ALA A 188 4.06 -15.52 -13.19
CA ALA A 188 2.87 -16.32 -12.93
C ALA A 188 2.96 -17.10 -11.60
N ALA A 189 4.13 -17.63 -11.24
CA ALA A 189 4.35 -18.38 -10.02
C ALA A 189 4.21 -17.53 -8.74
N TYR A 190 4.29 -16.19 -8.84
CA TYR A 190 3.94 -15.30 -7.73
C TYR A 190 2.43 -15.19 -7.45
N MET A 191 1.57 -15.80 -8.29
CA MET A 191 0.13 -15.95 -8.03
C MET A 191 -0.22 -17.21 -7.21
N ARG A 192 0.79 -17.96 -6.75
CA ARG A 192 0.60 -19.20 -6.00
C ARG A 192 -0.13 -18.99 -4.68
N VAL A 193 -0.89 -20.01 -4.29
CA VAL A 193 -1.48 -20.16 -2.96
C VAL A 193 -0.87 -21.33 -2.21
N GLU A 194 -1.20 -21.48 -0.94
CA GLU A 194 -0.75 -22.62 -0.13
C GLU A 194 -1.15 -23.97 -0.76
N GLY A 195 -0.21 -24.91 -0.81
CA GLY A 195 -0.40 -26.25 -1.38
C GLY A 195 -0.08 -26.40 -2.87
N GLU A 196 0.16 -25.31 -3.60
CA GLU A 196 0.50 -25.35 -5.03
C GLU A 196 2.00 -25.64 -5.28
N GLN A 197 2.46 -26.84 -4.92
CA GLN A 197 3.87 -27.25 -5.01
C GLN A 197 4.47 -27.05 -6.41
N VAL A 198 3.68 -27.25 -7.48
CA VAL A 198 4.13 -27.03 -8.86
C VAL A 198 4.59 -25.59 -9.11
N LEU A 199 3.97 -24.60 -8.47
CA LEU A 199 4.35 -23.20 -8.60
C LEU A 199 5.52 -22.83 -7.68
N ASP A 200 5.63 -23.44 -6.49
CA ASP A 200 6.82 -23.28 -5.64
C ASP A 200 8.07 -23.82 -6.38
N GLU A 201 7.96 -24.97 -7.04
CA GLU A 201 9.04 -25.54 -7.86
C GLU A 201 9.32 -24.71 -9.13
N ALA A 202 8.27 -24.19 -9.78
CA ALA A 202 8.42 -23.31 -10.94
C ALA A 202 9.18 -22.04 -10.57
N LEU A 203 8.86 -21.46 -9.41
CA LEU A 203 9.52 -20.27 -8.90
C LEU A 203 11.00 -20.55 -8.61
N ALA A 204 11.32 -21.66 -7.94
CA ALA A 204 12.71 -22.04 -7.67
C ALA A 204 13.51 -22.26 -8.98
N PHE A 205 12.95 -23.01 -9.92
CA PHE A 205 13.57 -23.29 -11.23
C PHE A 205 13.83 -22.01 -12.03
N THR A 206 12.79 -21.18 -12.21
CA THR A 206 12.90 -19.95 -13.00
C THR A 206 13.83 -18.94 -12.33
N THR A 207 13.79 -18.77 -11.00
CA THR A 207 14.69 -17.87 -10.27
C THR A 207 16.15 -18.25 -10.52
N TYR A 208 16.50 -19.54 -10.39
CA TYR A 208 17.87 -20.02 -10.61
C TYR A 208 18.35 -19.75 -12.05
N HIS A 209 17.55 -20.09 -13.06
CA HIS A 209 17.98 -19.92 -14.46
C HIS A 209 18.01 -18.46 -14.91
N LEU A 210 17.04 -17.66 -14.50
CA LEU A 210 17.00 -16.23 -14.82
C LEU A 210 18.16 -15.48 -14.17
N ALA A 211 18.56 -15.82 -12.94
CA ALA A 211 19.71 -15.22 -12.29
C ALA A 211 21.03 -15.51 -13.03
N ASN A 212 21.21 -16.73 -13.54
CA ASN A 212 22.41 -17.12 -14.29
C ASN A 212 22.52 -16.46 -15.69
N ILE A 213 21.42 -15.98 -16.26
CA ILE A 213 21.44 -15.26 -17.56
C ILE A 213 22.07 -13.88 -17.41
N LEU A 214 21.89 -13.22 -16.25
CA LEU A 214 22.35 -11.85 -16.01
C LEU A 214 23.88 -11.68 -16.01
N GLU A 215 24.64 -12.77 -16.01
CA GLU A 215 26.10 -12.73 -16.03
C GLU A 215 26.67 -12.39 -17.42
N ASN A 216 25.86 -12.37 -18.50
CA ASN A 216 26.40 -12.50 -19.84
C ASN A 216 26.22 -11.37 -20.88
N HIS A 217 25.32 -10.37 -20.82
CA HIS A 217 25.34 -9.16 -21.70
C HIS A 217 24.38 -8.04 -21.15
N THR A 218 24.16 -6.94 -21.90
CA THR A 218 23.19 -5.85 -21.59
C THR A 218 22.16 -5.66 -22.71
N SER A 219 21.06 -6.39 -22.65
CA SER A 219 19.90 -6.38 -23.55
C SER A 219 18.62 -5.93 -22.81
N LEU A 220 17.57 -5.56 -23.55
CA LEU A 220 16.28 -5.15 -22.97
C LEU A 220 15.64 -6.26 -22.11
N ILE A 221 15.82 -7.52 -22.51
CA ILE A 221 15.29 -8.67 -21.75
C ILE A 221 16.03 -8.88 -20.43
N GLU A 222 17.34 -8.67 -20.37
CA GLU A 222 18.12 -8.76 -19.12
C GLU A 222 17.70 -7.67 -18.13
N ALA A 223 17.41 -6.46 -18.59
CA ALA A 223 16.86 -5.41 -17.74
C ALA A 223 15.50 -5.82 -17.14
N GLN A 224 14.63 -6.45 -17.92
CA GLN A 224 13.35 -6.98 -17.44
C GLN A 224 13.54 -8.12 -16.42
N ILE A 225 14.48 -9.03 -16.69
CA ILE A 225 14.82 -10.13 -15.78
C ILE A 225 15.33 -9.58 -14.44
N HIS A 226 16.29 -8.67 -14.47
CA HIS A 226 16.84 -8.06 -13.27
C HIS A 226 15.73 -7.36 -12.46
N GLN A 227 14.82 -6.64 -13.11
CA GLN A 227 13.68 -6.02 -12.44
C GLN A 227 12.71 -7.04 -11.83
N ALA A 228 12.44 -8.16 -12.50
CA ALA A 228 11.57 -9.23 -12.02
C ALA A 228 12.16 -9.95 -10.80
N LEU A 229 13.44 -10.30 -10.86
CA LEU A 229 14.18 -10.91 -9.75
C LEU A 229 14.32 -9.96 -8.56
N GLN A 230 14.43 -8.66 -8.81
CA GLN A 230 14.33 -7.67 -7.74
C GLN A 230 12.92 -7.66 -7.16
N GLN A 231 11.89 -7.36 -7.95
CA GLN A 231 10.52 -7.28 -7.48
C GLN A 231 9.58 -7.89 -8.52
N PRO A 232 8.83 -8.95 -8.19
CA PRO A 232 7.88 -9.56 -9.12
C PRO A 232 6.67 -8.64 -9.33
N LEU A 233 6.08 -8.69 -10.53
CA LEU A 233 4.94 -7.88 -10.96
C LEU A 233 3.77 -7.92 -9.96
N ARG A 234 3.52 -9.07 -9.34
CA ARG A 234 2.46 -9.21 -8.30
C ARG A 234 2.63 -8.22 -7.13
N LYS A 235 3.89 -7.91 -6.79
CA LYS A 235 4.30 -7.06 -5.67
C LYS A 235 4.68 -5.63 -6.09
N ARG A 236 4.66 -5.32 -7.40
CA ARG A 236 4.96 -3.96 -7.91
C ARG A 236 3.77 -3.02 -7.77
N LEU A 237 4.07 -1.74 -7.53
CA LEU A 237 3.09 -0.65 -7.57
C LEU A 237 2.72 -0.31 -9.03
N PRO A 238 1.42 -0.26 -9.40
CA PRO A 238 1.00 -0.03 -10.79
C PRO A 238 1.58 1.24 -11.41
N ARG A 239 1.63 2.35 -10.65
CA ARG A 239 2.15 3.62 -11.15
C ARG A 239 3.65 3.60 -11.41
N LEU A 240 4.43 2.89 -10.60
CA LEU A 240 5.86 2.68 -10.84
C LEU A 240 6.12 1.67 -11.95
N GLU A 241 5.30 0.61 -12.06
CA GLU A 241 5.38 -0.33 -13.18
C GLU A 241 5.15 0.38 -14.51
N ALA A 242 4.18 1.29 -14.59
CA ALA A 242 3.93 2.06 -15.80
C ALA A 242 5.12 2.94 -16.22
N LEU A 243 5.80 3.60 -15.27
CA LEU A 243 7.04 4.33 -15.56
C LEU A 243 8.11 3.43 -16.17
N ARG A 244 8.24 2.20 -15.64
CA ARG A 244 9.21 1.20 -16.10
C ARG A 244 8.82 0.63 -17.46
N TYR A 245 7.53 0.38 -17.67
CA TYR A 245 7.01 -0.35 -18.82
C TYR A 245 6.79 0.52 -20.05
N ILE A 246 6.44 1.80 -19.91
CA ILE A 246 6.23 2.70 -21.06
C ILE A 246 7.44 2.73 -22.02
N PRO A 247 8.70 2.90 -21.56
CA PRO A 247 9.87 2.86 -22.43
C PRO A 247 10.12 1.49 -23.07
N ILE A 248 9.79 0.40 -22.37
CA ILE A 248 9.91 -0.98 -22.89
C ILE A 248 8.90 -1.17 -24.01
N TYR A 249 7.63 -0.87 -23.74
CA TYR A 249 6.55 -0.99 -24.71
C TYR A 249 6.79 -0.16 -25.96
N GLN A 250 7.33 1.06 -25.83
CA GLN A 250 7.69 1.89 -26.99
C GLN A 250 8.75 1.24 -27.91
N GLN A 251 9.62 0.38 -27.38
CA GLN A 251 10.66 -0.31 -28.16
C GLN A 251 10.14 -1.58 -28.83
N GLU A 252 8.96 -2.08 -28.44
CA GLU A 252 8.39 -3.29 -29.02
C GLU A 252 7.93 -3.02 -30.45
N ALA A 253 8.34 -3.88 -31.40
CA ALA A 253 7.97 -3.71 -32.81
C ALA A 253 6.44 -3.82 -33.06
N SER A 254 5.72 -4.47 -32.16
CA SER A 254 4.27 -4.70 -32.22
C SER A 254 3.45 -3.75 -31.36
N HIS A 255 4.06 -2.72 -30.77
CA HIS A 255 3.35 -1.84 -29.84
C HIS A 255 2.20 -1.09 -30.52
N ASN A 256 1.15 -0.86 -29.76
CA ASN A 256 0.00 -0.10 -30.20
C ASN A 256 0.21 1.40 -29.92
N GLU A 257 0.31 2.18 -30.99
CA GLU A 257 0.55 3.63 -30.95
C GLU A 257 -0.53 4.42 -30.17
N PRO A 258 -1.85 4.24 -30.43
CA PRO A 258 -2.88 4.91 -29.63
C PRO A 258 -2.78 4.60 -28.13
N LEU A 259 -2.51 3.34 -27.76
CA LEU A 259 -2.34 2.93 -26.37
C LEU A 259 -1.09 3.55 -25.73
N LEU A 260 0.04 3.61 -26.45
CA LEU A 260 1.26 4.26 -25.95
C LEU A 260 1.04 5.76 -25.73
N LYS A 261 0.36 6.44 -26.66
CA LYS A 261 0.00 7.85 -26.53
C LYS A 261 -0.92 8.08 -25.33
N LEU A 262 -1.96 7.25 -25.18
CA LEU A 262 -2.86 7.29 -24.03
C LEU A 262 -2.09 7.14 -22.73
N ALA A 263 -1.19 6.16 -22.63
CA ALA A 263 -0.41 5.89 -21.43
C ALA A 263 0.44 7.09 -20.98
N LYS A 264 1.12 7.76 -21.92
CA LYS A 264 1.95 8.94 -21.60
C LYS A 264 1.10 10.15 -21.20
N LEU A 265 0.02 10.39 -21.94
CA LEU A 265 -0.88 11.52 -21.71
C LEU A 265 -1.61 11.38 -20.36
N ASP A 266 -2.20 10.22 -20.13
CA ASP A 266 -2.93 9.89 -18.90
C ASP A 266 -2.03 9.95 -17.67
N PHE A 267 -0.78 9.46 -17.77
CA PHE A 267 0.21 9.59 -16.72
C PHE A 267 0.43 11.05 -16.29
N ASN A 268 0.62 11.95 -17.26
CA ASN A 268 0.89 13.36 -16.99
C ASN A 268 -0.35 14.08 -16.44
N LEU A 269 -1.55 13.75 -16.93
CA LEU A 269 -2.81 14.25 -16.37
C LEU A 269 -3.01 13.82 -14.92
N LEU A 270 -2.73 12.55 -14.60
CA LEU A 270 -2.76 12.04 -13.23
C LEU A 270 -1.73 12.72 -12.35
N GLN A 271 -0.49 12.86 -12.82
CA GLN A 271 0.57 13.55 -12.08
C GLN A 271 0.16 15.01 -11.76
N ASP A 272 -0.46 15.71 -12.71
CA ASP A 272 -0.98 17.07 -12.52
C ASP A 272 -2.01 17.14 -11.39
N LEU A 273 -2.99 16.22 -11.41
CA LEU A 273 -3.97 16.05 -10.34
C LEU A 273 -3.30 15.75 -8.99
N HIS A 274 -2.37 14.81 -8.95
CA HIS A 274 -1.70 14.42 -7.71
C HIS A 274 -0.84 15.55 -7.13
N ARG A 275 -0.26 16.41 -7.97
CA ARG A 275 0.45 17.63 -7.51
C ARG A 275 -0.52 18.66 -6.93
N LYS A 276 -1.71 18.81 -7.51
CA LYS A 276 -2.77 19.66 -6.96
C LYS A 276 -3.23 19.18 -5.58
N GLU A 277 -3.43 17.87 -5.43
CA GLU A 277 -3.77 17.24 -4.15
C GLU A 277 -2.65 17.44 -3.12
N LEU A 278 -1.39 17.15 -3.48
CA LEU A 278 -0.24 17.32 -2.59
C LEU A 278 -0.05 18.78 -2.17
N SER A 279 -0.36 19.76 -3.04
CA SER A 279 -0.34 21.18 -2.66
C SER A 279 -1.39 21.53 -1.61
N GLN A 280 -2.60 20.98 -1.71
CA GLN A 280 -3.62 21.17 -0.67
C GLN A 280 -3.20 20.57 0.66
N ILE A 281 -2.65 19.36 0.64
CA ILE A 281 -2.14 18.67 1.83
C ILE A 281 -0.98 19.44 2.45
N SER A 282 -0.05 19.93 1.62
CA SER A 282 1.13 20.67 2.09
C SER A 282 0.74 22.00 2.73
N LYS A 283 -0.29 22.69 2.21
CA LYS A 283 -0.84 23.90 2.83
C LYS A 283 -1.47 23.60 4.18
N TRP A 284 -2.32 22.57 4.26
CA TRP A 284 -2.90 22.13 5.52
C TRP A 284 -1.81 21.81 6.55
N TRP A 285 -0.78 21.06 6.17
CA TRP A 285 0.35 20.75 7.07
C TRP A 285 1.13 21.99 7.52
N LYS A 286 1.31 22.96 6.61
CA LYS A 286 1.97 24.24 6.92
C LYS A 286 1.14 25.07 7.90
N ASP A 287 -0.18 25.09 7.75
CA ASP A 287 -1.09 25.83 8.62
C ASP A 287 -1.10 25.27 10.06
N LEU A 288 -0.86 23.96 10.23
CA LEU A 288 -0.66 23.34 11.53
C LEU A 288 0.67 23.72 12.21
N ASP A 289 1.65 24.20 11.42
CA ASP A 289 3.01 24.53 11.84
C ASP A 289 3.62 23.44 12.75
N VAL A 290 3.50 22.18 12.32
CA VAL A 290 3.91 20.97 13.09
C VAL A 290 5.35 21.10 13.57
N SER A 291 6.25 21.61 12.73
CA SER A 291 7.67 21.78 13.09
C SER A 291 7.90 22.65 14.33
N ARG A 292 7.01 23.60 14.60
CA ARG A 292 7.07 24.50 15.75
C ARG A 292 6.23 23.99 16.91
N ASN A 293 5.01 23.54 16.62
CA ASN A 293 4.03 23.18 17.64
C ASN A 293 4.25 21.76 18.19
N LEU A 294 4.80 20.85 17.37
CA LEU A 294 5.02 19.44 17.65
C LEU A 294 6.41 19.01 17.13
N PRO A 295 7.51 19.58 17.65
CA PRO A 295 8.86 19.40 17.08
C PRO A 295 9.42 17.97 17.16
N TYR A 296 8.76 17.09 17.91
CA TYR A 296 9.08 15.67 18.05
C TYR A 296 8.37 14.78 17.01
N VAL A 297 7.45 15.33 16.22
CA VAL A 297 6.74 14.59 15.17
C VAL A 297 7.57 14.58 13.90
N ARG A 298 7.64 13.43 13.24
CA ARG A 298 8.31 13.27 11.96
C ARG A 298 7.59 14.04 10.83
N ASP A 299 8.35 14.75 10.01
CA ASP A 299 7.82 15.51 8.86
C ASP A 299 8.05 14.73 7.55
N ARG A 300 7.07 13.89 7.18
CA ARG A 300 7.12 12.95 6.05
C ARG A 300 5.89 13.04 5.14
N ILE A 301 5.39 14.25 4.91
CA ILE A 301 4.16 14.46 4.11
C ILE A 301 4.27 13.95 2.68
N VAL A 302 5.43 14.09 2.05
CA VAL A 302 5.60 13.70 0.65
C VAL A 302 5.73 12.18 0.52
N GLU A 303 6.48 11.55 1.43
CA GLU A 303 6.61 10.10 1.57
C GLU A 303 5.27 9.46 1.93
N GLY A 304 4.54 10.04 2.88
CA GLY A 304 3.20 9.60 3.24
C GLY A 304 2.21 9.76 2.09
N TYR A 305 2.29 10.84 1.31
CA TYR A 305 1.42 11.00 0.15
C TYR A 305 1.76 10.01 -0.97
N PHE A 306 3.04 9.68 -1.16
CA PHE A 306 3.44 8.55 -2.02
C PHE A 306 2.80 7.24 -1.55
N TRP A 307 2.77 6.97 -0.24
CA TRP A 307 2.12 5.80 0.33
C TRP A 307 0.62 5.78 0.01
N ILE A 308 -0.08 6.91 0.20
CA ILE A 308 -1.51 7.02 -0.13
C ILE A 308 -1.77 6.83 -1.63
N LEU A 309 -0.91 7.40 -2.47
CA LEU A 309 -0.99 7.28 -3.92
C LEU A 309 -0.83 5.81 -4.39
N ALA A 310 -0.03 5.03 -3.66
CA ALA A 310 0.15 3.60 -3.94
C ALA A 310 -1.12 2.78 -3.73
N VAL A 311 -2.05 3.22 -2.86
CA VAL A 311 -3.29 2.50 -2.57
C VAL A 311 -4.31 2.61 -3.70
N TYR A 312 -4.52 3.83 -4.22
CA TYR A 312 -5.34 4.12 -5.40
C TYR A 312 -4.94 5.47 -5.99
N PHE A 313 -4.65 5.50 -7.29
CA PHE A 313 -4.15 6.69 -8.00
C PHE A 313 -5.19 7.31 -8.94
N GLU A 314 -6.31 6.63 -9.14
CA GLU A 314 -7.35 6.96 -10.09
C GLU A 314 -8.04 8.30 -9.73
N PRO A 315 -8.50 9.09 -10.72
CA PRO A 315 -8.94 10.47 -10.49
C PRO A 315 -10.21 10.55 -9.63
N GLN A 316 -11.11 9.57 -9.73
CA GLN A 316 -12.35 9.49 -8.94
C GLN A 316 -12.11 9.36 -7.43
N HIS A 317 -10.88 9.09 -7.01
CA HIS A 317 -10.51 8.94 -5.60
C HIS A 317 -9.73 10.14 -5.03
N SER A 318 -9.71 11.30 -5.72
CA SER A 318 -9.03 12.53 -5.27
C SER A 318 -9.40 12.93 -3.83
N ASP A 319 -10.69 13.14 -3.55
CA ASP A 319 -11.14 13.53 -2.21
C ASP A 319 -10.81 12.47 -1.16
N ALA A 320 -10.91 11.19 -1.55
CA ALA A 320 -10.54 10.07 -0.70
C ALA A 320 -9.05 10.06 -0.35
N ARG A 321 -8.16 10.42 -1.30
CA ARG A 321 -6.71 10.53 -1.04
C ARG A 321 -6.39 11.71 -0.13
N ILE A 322 -6.98 12.87 -0.35
CA ILE A 322 -6.77 14.06 0.50
C ILE A 322 -7.20 13.75 1.94
N PHE A 323 -8.40 13.21 2.13
CA PHE A 323 -8.89 12.79 3.43
C PHE A 323 -7.98 11.73 4.06
N LEU A 324 -7.67 10.66 3.31
CA LEU A 324 -6.85 9.56 3.81
C LEU A 324 -5.48 10.07 4.27
N MET A 325 -4.86 10.99 3.52
CA MET A 325 -3.58 11.58 3.90
C MET A 325 -3.67 12.36 5.21
N LYS A 326 -4.64 13.28 5.36
CA LYS A 326 -4.86 14.00 6.62
C LYS A 326 -5.09 13.04 7.79
N ALA A 327 -5.95 12.04 7.59
CA ALA A 327 -6.32 11.07 8.61
C ALA A 327 -5.19 10.09 8.96
N CYS A 328 -4.24 9.82 8.06
CA CYS A 328 -3.05 9.01 8.35
C CYS A 328 -1.97 9.83 9.04
N ASN A 329 -1.77 11.10 8.67
CA ASN A 329 -0.85 11.98 9.39
C ASN A 329 -1.22 12.18 10.86
N LEU A 330 -2.53 12.27 11.16
CA LEU A 330 -2.98 12.29 12.55
C LEU A 330 -2.66 11.00 13.29
N VAL A 331 -2.67 9.84 12.61
CA VAL A 331 -2.24 8.57 13.20
C VAL A 331 -0.74 8.58 13.49
N ILE A 332 0.08 9.12 12.57
CA ILE A 332 1.53 9.29 12.76
C ILE A 332 1.84 10.27 13.90
N ILE A 333 1.07 11.36 14.03
CA ILE A 333 1.21 12.26 15.17
C ILE A 333 0.88 11.53 16.47
N LEU A 334 -0.16 10.69 16.50
CA LEU A 334 -0.47 9.87 17.68
C LEU A 334 0.68 8.90 17.97
N ASP A 335 1.17 8.18 16.97
CA ASP A 335 2.33 7.28 17.05
C ASP A 335 3.54 7.97 17.71
N ASP A 336 4.00 9.08 17.13
CA ASP A 336 5.13 9.84 17.67
C ASP A 336 4.85 10.43 19.06
N THR A 337 3.60 10.75 19.37
CA THR A 337 3.23 11.25 20.71
C THR A 337 3.33 10.14 21.75
N TYR A 338 2.88 8.92 21.45
CA TYR A 338 2.91 7.80 22.39
C TYR A 338 4.33 7.22 22.54
N ASP A 339 5.10 7.18 21.45
CA ASP A 339 6.42 6.53 21.45
C ASP A 339 7.54 7.47 21.92
N ASN A 340 7.46 8.74 21.52
CA ASN A 340 8.62 9.62 21.55
C ASN A 340 8.48 10.83 22.48
N TYR A 341 7.33 11.13 23.07
CA TYR A 341 7.15 12.41 23.76
C TYR A 341 6.26 12.43 24.99
N GLY A 342 5.08 11.80 24.94
CA GLY A 342 4.14 11.77 26.06
C GLY A 342 4.69 10.98 27.24
N THR A 343 4.46 11.48 28.47
CA THR A 343 4.69 10.62 29.64
C THR A 343 3.53 9.63 29.77
N TYR A 344 3.76 8.49 30.39
CA TYR A 344 2.72 7.47 30.55
C TYR A 344 1.44 8.05 31.17
N GLU A 345 1.54 8.91 32.19
CA GLU A 345 0.40 9.58 32.83
C GLU A 345 -0.33 10.57 31.90
N GLU A 346 0.40 11.30 31.06
CA GLU A 346 -0.21 12.16 30.04
C GLU A 346 -0.96 11.33 28.99
N LEU A 347 -0.37 10.20 28.58
CA LEU A 347 -0.94 9.29 27.59
C LEU A 347 -2.21 8.60 28.12
N GLU A 348 -2.32 8.30 29.42
CA GLU A 348 -3.55 7.80 30.02
C GLU A 348 -4.69 8.83 29.88
N ILE A 349 -4.43 10.09 30.22
CA ILE A 349 -5.43 11.18 30.09
C ILE A 349 -5.79 11.40 28.62
N PHE A 350 -4.80 11.34 27.72
CA PHE A 350 -5.02 11.54 26.30
C PHE A 350 -5.82 10.40 25.67
N THR A 351 -5.54 9.15 26.05
CA THR A 351 -6.30 7.97 25.63
C THR A 351 -7.76 8.12 26.06
N GLU A 352 -8.02 8.50 27.31
CA GLU A 352 -9.36 8.75 27.84
C GLU A 352 -10.11 9.85 27.07
N ALA A 353 -9.43 10.94 26.70
CA ALA A 353 -10.02 11.98 25.86
C ALA A 353 -10.43 11.42 24.49
N ILE A 354 -9.56 10.64 23.83
CA ILE A 354 -9.85 9.97 22.56
C ILE A 354 -11.04 9.01 22.70
N GLN A 355 -11.14 8.25 23.81
CA GLN A 355 -12.28 7.38 24.06
C GLN A 355 -13.61 8.15 24.12
N ARG A 356 -13.59 9.33 24.76
CA ARG A 356 -14.77 10.20 24.91
C ARG A 356 -15.13 10.94 23.63
N TRP A 357 -14.15 11.26 22.77
CA TRP A 357 -14.34 11.95 21.48
C TRP A 357 -15.19 13.23 21.59
N SER A 358 -14.86 14.09 22.56
CA SER A 358 -15.61 15.33 22.83
C SER A 358 -14.69 16.54 23.03
N MET A 359 -15.10 17.68 22.48
CA MET A 359 -14.40 18.98 22.65
C MET A 359 -14.27 19.41 24.12
N SER A 360 -15.17 18.93 25.00
CA SER A 360 -15.10 19.21 26.44
C SER A 360 -13.85 18.61 27.11
N CYS A 361 -13.13 17.70 26.45
CA CYS A 361 -11.92 17.09 26.98
C CYS A 361 -10.67 17.96 26.82
N LEU A 362 -10.72 19.03 26.02
CA LEU A 362 -9.54 19.86 25.72
C LEU A 362 -8.89 20.47 26.96
N ASP A 363 -9.70 20.93 27.92
CA ASP A 363 -9.18 21.58 29.14
C ASP A 363 -8.44 20.61 30.06
N MET A 364 -8.62 19.30 29.88
CA MET A 364 -7.93 18.26 30.65
C MET A 364 -6.55 17.91 30.08
N LEU A 365 -6.26 18.31 28.84
CA LEU A 365 -5.05 17.90 28.12
C LEU A 365 -3.89 18.88 28.36
N PRO A 366 -2.64 18.38 28.39
CA PRO A 366 -1.44 19.21 28.25
C PRO A 366 -1.51 20.10 26.99
N GLU A 367 -0.93 21.29 27.04
CA GLU A 367 -1.08 22.31 25.99
C GLU A 367 -0.70 21.80 24.59
N TYR A 368 0.36 21.00 24.47
CA TYR A 368 0.79 20.45 23.18
C TYR A 368 -0.20 19.41 22.61
N MET A 369 -0.89 18.64 23.47
CA MET A 369 -1.86 17.63 23.06
C MET A 369 -3.19 18.25 22.62
N LYS A 370 -3.50 19.47 23.09
CA LYS A 370 -4.74 20.17 22.69
C LYS A 370 -4.79 20.40 21.18
N LEU A 371 -3.66 20.77 20.56
CA LEU A 371 -3.58 20.95 19.12
C LEU A 371 -3.88 19.63 18.39
N ILE A 372 -3.22 18.54 18.80
CA ILE A 372 -3.40 17.20 18.22
C ILE A 372 -4.86 16.78 18.32
N TYR A 373 -5.43 16.88 19.53
CA TYR A 373 -6.79 16.44 19.80
C TYR A 373 -7.83 17.27 19.03
N LYS A 374 -7.64 18.58 18.97
CA LYS A 374 -8.53 19.47 18.22
C LYS A 374 -8.52 19.10 16.73
N GLU A 375 -7.34 18.92 16.13
CA GLU A 375 -7.27 18.55 14.72
C GLU A 375 -7.79 17.14 14.42
N LEU A 376 -7.62 16.21 15.36
CA LEU A 376 -8.27 14.91 15.27
C LEU A 376 -9.80 15.03 15.18
N LEU A 377 -10.40 15.93 15.94
CA LEU A 377 -11.84 16.18 15.88
C LEU A 377 -12.24 16.93 14.60
N ASP A 378 -11.48 17.95 14.21
CA ASP A 378 -11.78 18.82 13.06
C ASP A 378 -11.72 18.04 11.74
N VAL A 379 -10.66 17.25 11.49
CA VAL A 379 -10.55 16.42 10.25
C VAL A 379 -11.68 15.40 10.13
N TYR A 380 -12.11 14.81 11.24
CA TYR A 380 -13.23 13.85 11.23
C TYR A 380 -14.57 14.54 11.09
N LYS A 381 -14.70 15.78 11.57
CA LYS A 381 -15.88 16.62 11.37
C LYS A 381 -16.01 17.03 9.89
N GLU A 382 -14.91 17.41 9.24
CA GLU A 382 -14.89 17.67 7.79
C GLU A 382 -15.44 16.47 6.99
N ALA A 383 -14.99 15.25 7.31
CA ALA A 383 -15.48 14.04 6.64
C ALA A 383 -16.95 13.76 6.94
N GLU A 384 -17.39 13.94 8.20
CA GLU A 384 -18.78 13.75 8.61
C GLU A 384 -19.73 14.70 7.88
N ASP A 385 -19.36 15.96 7.70
CA ASP A 385 -20.15 16.97 6.99
C ASP A 385 -20.28 16.65 5.48
N LEU A 386 -19.26 16.04 4.88
CA LEU A 386 -19.31 15.55 3.49
C LEU A 386 -20.22 14.32 3.35
N LEU A 387 -20.19 13.42 4.33
CA LEU A 387 -20.97 12.18 4.33
C LEU A 387 -22.43 12.38 4.71
N GLU A 388 -22.75 13.40 5.52
CA GLU A 388 -24.11 13.78 5.87
C GLU A 388 -24.95 14.07 4.62
N LYS A 389 -24.36 14.78 3.65
CA LYS A 389 -25.00 15.09 2.35
C LYS A 389 -25.36 13.84 1.53
N LYS A 390 -24.71 12.70 1.81
CA LYS A 390 -24.93 11.42 1.13
C LYS A 390 -25.71 10.41 1.98
N GLY A 391 -26.10 10.76 3.21
CA GLY A 391 -26.72 9.81 4.15
C GLY A 391 -25.79 8.68 4.59
N GLN A 392 -24.47 8.90 4.56
CA GLN A 392 -23.43 7.88 4.78
C GLN A 392 -22.64 8.12 6.08
N THR A 393 -23.22 8.82 7.06
CA THR A 393 -22.55 9.20 8.32
C THR A 393 -22.10 8.00 9.17
N TYR A 394 -22.73 6.83 9.00
CA TYR A 394 -22.29 5.58 9.65
C TYR A 394 -20.82 5.25 9.36
N ARG A 395 -20.27 5.65 8.20
CA ARG A 395 -18.86 5.44 7.87
C ARG A 395 -17.93 6.13 8.87
N CYS A 396 -18.32 7.30 9.38
CA CYS A 396 -17.55 8.01 10.41
C CYS A 396 -17.53 7.29 11.76
N TYR A 397 -18.60 6.59 12.12
CA TYR A 397 -18.64 5.84 13.37
C TYR A 397 -17.53 4.78 13.42
N TYR A 398 -17.41 3.95 12.37
CA TYR A 398 -16.37 2.91 12.31
C TYR A 398 -14.95 3.47 12.35
N MET A 399 -14.70 4.59 11.67
CA MET A 399 -13.38 5.22 11.73
C MET A 399 -13.04 5.71 13.15
N LYS A 400 -13.99 6.36 13.83
CA LYS A 400 -13.80 6.85 15.20
C LYS A 400 -13.51 5.69 16.15
N GLU A 401 -14.25 4.59 16.03
CA GLU A 401 -14.02 3.38 16.86
C GLU A 401 -12.66 2.73 16.61
N MET A 402 -12.19 2.68 15.35
CA MET A 402 -10.84 2.17 15.04
C MET A 402 -9.72 3.07 15.58
N VAL A 403 -9.89 4.41 15.59
CA VAL A 403 -8.91 5.30 16.24
C VAL A 403 -8.90 5.10 17.75
N LYS A 404 -10.07 4.89 18.37
CA LYS A 404 -10.16 4.60 19.79
C LYS A 404 -9.46 3.29 20.14
N GLU A 405 -9.63 2.26 19.30
CA GLU A 405 -8.93 0.98 19.44
C GLU A 405 -7.42 1.13 19.29
N TYR A 406 -6.99 1.89 18.29
CA TYR A 406 -5.59 2.22 18.07
C TYR A 406 -4.96 2.89 19.29
N ALA A 407 -5.58 3.95 19.82
CA ALA A 407 -5.07 4.66 21.00
C ALA A 407 -4.98 3.77 22.25
N ARG A 408 -5.96 2.85 22.46
CA ARG A 408 -5.89 1.88 23.56
C ARG A 408 -4.68 0.95 23.42
N ASN A 409 -4.35 0.53 22.21
CA ASN A 409 -3.24 -0.37 21.96
C ASN A 409 -1.88 0.35 22.03
N LEU A 410 -1.79 1.59 21.55
CA LEU A 410 -0.60 2.43 21.78
C LEU A 410 -0.34 2.64 23.28
N LEU A 411 -1.39 2.82 24.09
CA LEU A 411 -1.22 2.91 25.54
C LEU A 411 -0.66 1.62 26.16
N ILE A 412 -1.01 0.45 25.60
CA ILE A 412 -0.44 -0.83 26.04
C ILE A 412 1.06 -0.91 25.71
N GLU A 413 1.48 -0.49 24.51
CA GLU A 413 2.90 -0.42 24.14
C GLU A 413 3.67 0.56 25.03
N ALA A 414 3.12 1.75 25.26
CA ALA A 414 3.69 2.74 26.17
C ALA A 414 3.81 2.18 27.61
N LYS A 415 2.83 1.37 28.04
CA LYS A 415 2.89 0.67 29.33
C LYS A 415 4.04 -0.33 29.37
N TRP A 416 4.24 -1.12 28.32
CA TRP A 416 5.35 -2.07 28.24
C TRP A 416 6.71 -1.38 28.35
N VAL A 417 6.88 -0.24 27.69
CA VAL A 417 8.10 0.59 27.83
C VAL A 417 8.27 1.08 29.27
N ASN A 418 7.20 1.66 29.86
CA ASN A 418 7.24 2.19 31.22
C ASN A 418 7.57 1.12 32.27
N GLU A 419 7.05 -0.09 32.12
CA GLU A 419 7.29 -1.23 33.01
C GLU A 419 8.55 -2.04 32.65
N ARG A 420 9.25 -1.68 31.56
CA ARG A 420 10.36 -2.45 30.96
C ARG A 420 9.99 -3.92 30.72
N TYR A 421 8.76 -4.14 30.29
CA TYR A 421 8.20 -5.46 30.00
C TYR A 421 8.46 -5.80 28.54
N THR A 422 8.95 -7.02 28.29
CA THR A 422 8.96 -7.60 26.95
C THR A 422 7.84 -8.64 26.88
N PRO A 423 6.81 -8.43 26.04
CA PRO A 423 5.71 -9.37 25.90
C PRO A 423 6.14 -10.70 25.26
N THR A 424 5.29 -11.72 25.40
CA THR A 424 5.38 -12.91 24.55
C THR A 424 5.05 -12.56 23.10
N VAL A 425 5.46 -13.37 22.14
CA VAL A 425 5.14 -13.20 20.71
C VAL A 425 3.64 -13.14 20.49
N GLU A 426 2.86 -13.95 21.22
CA GLU A 426 1.40 -13.97 21.13
C GLU A 426 0.77 -12.69 21.69
N GLU A 427 1.22 -12.22 22.85
CA GLU A 427 0.78 -10.95 23.45
C GLU A 427 1.15 -9.77 22.56
N HIS A 428 2.42 -9.69 22.13
CA HIS A 428 2.94 -8.69 21.22
C HIS A 428 2.06 -8.59 19.97
N ARG A 429 1.85 -9.73 19.29
CA ARG A 429 1.08 -9.80 18.05
C ARG A 429 -0.37 -9.36 18.22
N SER A 430 -0.98 -9.58 19.39
CA SER A 430 -2.37 -9.15 19.64
C SER A 430 -2.52 -7.63 19.66
N VAL A 431 -1.48 -6.92 20.10
CA VAL A 431 -1.43 -5.45 20.16
C VAL A 431 -0.92 -4.89 18.83
N THR A 432 0.17 -5.45 18.31
CA THR A 432 0.84 -4.91 17.11
C THR A 432 0.11 -5.13 15.80
N LEU A 433 -0.82 -6.09 15.77
CA LEU A 433 -1.77 -6.20 14.67
C LEU A 433 -2.67 -4.95 14.56
N VAL A 434 -2.93 -4.27 15.68
CA VAL A 434 -3.69 -3.01 15.74
C VAL A 434 -2.78 -1.80 15.56
N THR A 435 -1.64 -1.74 16.27
CA THR A 435 -0.74 -0.56 16.24
C THR A 435 0.06 -0.42 14.94
N CYS A 436 0.12 -1.45 14.08
CA CYS A 436 0.56 -1.25 12.70
C CYS A 436 -0.41 -0.39 11.85
N ALA A 437 -1.59 -0.04 12.39
CA ALA A 437 -2.61 0.83 11.81
C ALA A 437 -3.26 0.35 10.49
N TYR A 438 -2.81 -0.75 9.87
CA TYR A 438 -3.24 -1.11 8.52
C TYR A 438 -4.73 -1.42 8.38
N ALA A 439 -5.35 -2.13 9.31
CA ALA A 439 -6.80 -2.35 9.28
C ALA A 439 -7.57 -1.01 9.33
N MET A 440 -7.12 -0.07 10.17
CA MET A 440 -7.69 1.28 10.24
C MET A 440 -7.48 2.06 8.94
N ILE A 441 -6.30 1.99 8.33
CA ILE A 441 -6.00 2.65 7.04
C ILE A 441 -6.88 2.06 5.93
N ILE A 442 -7.04 0.73 5.88
CA ILE A 442 -7.93 0.03 4.94
C ILE A 442 -9.37 0.52 5.10
N ALA A 443 -9.88 0.63 6.32
CA ALA A 443 -11.22 1.17 6.56
C ALA A 443 -11.34 2.63 6.08
N LYS A 444 -10.32 3.47 6.33
CA LYS A 444 -10.29 4.86 5.87
C LYS A 444 -10.30 4.99 4.34
N CYS A 445 -9.75 4.00 3.61
CA CYS A 445 -9.81 3.95 2.15
C CYS A 445 -11.24 3.91 1.59
N TYR A 446 -12.22 3.46 2.38
CA TYR A 446 -13.60 3.25 1.92
C TYR A 446 -14.53 4.44 2.17
N VAL A 447 -14.07 5.43 2.94
CA VAL A 447 -14.91 6.49 3.51
C VAL A 447 -15.57 7.35 2.43
N HIS A 448 -14.76 7.87 1.51
CA HIS A 448 -15.21 8.74 0.42
C HIS A 448 -15.45 7.99 -0.90
N ARG A 449 -15.49 6.65 -0.88
CA ARG A 449 -15.78 5.83 -2.06
C ARG A 449 -17.26 5.82 -2.39
N ASP A 450 -17.56 5.29 -3.57
CA ASP A 450 -18.90 5.13 -4.12
C ASP A 450 -19.81 4.20 -3.29
N ASP A 451 -20.98 3.90 -3.84
CA ASP A 451 -22.03 3.11 -3.19
C ASP A 451 -21.70 1.60 -3.12
N LEU A 452 -20.55 1.16 -3.66
CA LEU A 452 -20.04 -0.20 -3.44
C LEU A 452 -19.72 -0.45 -1.97
N VAL A 453 -19.35 0.60 -1.22
CA VAL A 453 -19.01 0.52 0.19
C VAL A 453 -20.28 0.56 1.05
N THR A 454 -20.46 -0.50 1.83
CA THR A 454 -21.58 -0.68 2.76
C THR A 454 -21.09 -0.76 4.21
N GLU A 455 -22.03 -0.75 5.15
CA GLU A 455 -21.70 -0.99 6.56
C GLU A 455 -21.00 -2.34 6.79
N GLU A 456 -21.41 -3.38 6.05
CA GLU A 456 -20.78 -4.71 6.10
C GLU A 456 -19.32 -4.67 5.65
N THR A 457 -18.92 -3.72 4.81
CA THR A 457 -17.50 -3.54 4.45
C THR A 457 -16.66 -3.16 5.67
N PHE A 458 -17.14 -2.25 6.52
CA PHE A 458 -16.41 -1.84 7.72
C PHE A 458 -16.40 -2.95 8.78
N LYS A 459 -17.52 -3.67 8.95
CA LYS A 459 -17.59 -4.84 9.82
C LYS A 459 -16.63 -5.93 9.35
N TRP A 460 -16.58 -6.18 8.04
CA TRP A 460 -15.61 -7.11 7.45
C TRP A 460 -14.19 -6.71 7.85
N VAL A 461 -13.75 -5.46 7.62
CA VAL A 461 -12.39 -5.03 8.03
C VAL A 461 -12.17 -5.19 9.54
N SER A 462 -13.14 -4.81 10.38
CA SER A 462 -12.99 -4.86 11.84
C SER A 462 -12.85 -6.29 12.40
N THR A 463 -13.21 -7.32 11.64
CA THR A 463 -12.97 -8.71 12.03
C THR A 463 -11.56 -9.22 11.70
N TYR A 464 -10.70 -8.40 11.07
CA TYR A 464 -9.37 -8.80 10.61
C TYR A 464 -9.40 -10.11 9.80
N PRO A 465 -10.18 -10.16 8.70
CA PRO A 465 -10.28 -11.33 7.84
C PRO A 465 -8.91 -11.64 7.23
N PRO A 466 -8.69 -12.88 6.73
CA PRO A 466 -7.35 -13.33 6.39
C PRO A 466 -6.59 -12.38 5.44
N LEU A 467 -7.27 -11.74 4.48
CA LEU A 467 -6.68 -10.72 3.61
C LEU A 467 -6.16 -9.48 4.37
N VAL A 468 -6.99 -8.92 5.26
CA VAL A 468 -6.62 -7.74 6.06
C VAL A 468 -5.50 -8.11 7.03
N LYS A 469 -5.63 -9.26 7.70
CA LYS A 469 -4.62 -9.77 8.64
C LYS A 469 -3.28 -9.99 7.95
N ALA A 470 -3.26 -10.62 6.78
CA ALA A 470 -2.04 -10.84 6.01
C ALA A 470 -1.38 -9.51 5.62
N SER A 471 -2.18 -8.52 5.21
CA SER A 471 -1.66 -7.18 4.90
C SER A 471 -1.02 -6.50 6.11
N CYS A 472 -1.67 -6.55 7.28
CA CYS A 472 -1.11 -6.04 8.54
C CYS A 472 0.19 -6.75 8.92
N LEU A 473 0.24 -8.07 8.77
CA LEU A 473 1.43 -8.87 9.14
C LEU A 473 2.61 -8.59 8.21
N ILE A 474 2.38 -8.44 6.91
CA ILE A 474 3.42 -8.04 5.97
C ILE A 474 4.02 -6.70 6.39
N LEU A 475 3.18 -5.68 6.66
CA LEU A 475 3.68 -4.40 7.15
C LEU A 475 4.48 -4.60 8.44
N ARG A 476 3.88 -5.25 9.44
CA ARG A 476 4.48 -5.31 10.77
C ARG A 476 5.84 -6.00 10.75
N LEU A 477 5.95 -7.14 10.07
CA LEU A 477 7.19 -7.90 9.99
C LEU A 477 8.26 -7.16 9.18
N MET A 478 7.90 -6.53 8.06
CA MET A 478 8.87 -5.82 7.24
C MET A 478 9.38 -4.55 7.92
N ASP A 479 8.49 -3.79 8.56
CA ASP A 479 8.84 -2.61 9.33
C ASP A 479 9.74 -2.99 10.52
N ASP A 480 9.33 -3.96 11.35
CA ASP A 480 10.09 -4.36 12.54
C ASP A 480 11.51 -4.83 12.18
N VAL A 481 11.69 -5.51 11.05
CA VAL A 481 13.04 -5.90 10.56
C VAL A 481 13.83 -4.68 10.09
N ALA A 482 13.18 -3.74 9.40
CA ALA A 482 13.81 -2.55 8.85
C ALA A 482 14.23 -1.54 9.93
N THR A 483 13.41 -1.40 10.99
CA THR A 483 13.59 -0.40 12.05
C THR A 483 14.29 -0.97 13.28
N HIS A 484 14.37 -2.30 13.44
CA HIS A 484 14.86 -3.00 14.64
C HIS A 484 16.03 -2.30 15.36
N LYS A 485 17.10 -1.98 14.63
CA LYS A 485 18.34 -1.41 15.20
C LYS A 485 18.15 0.01 15.74
N GLU A 486 17.50 0.87 14.97
CA GLU A 486 17.16 2.23 15.43
C GLU A 486 16.18 2.18 16.61
N GLU A 487 15.26 1.21 16.53
CA GLU A 487 14.40 0.64 17.57
C GLU A 487 15.09 0.61 18.95
N GLN A 488 16.17 -0.16 18.97
CA GLN A 488 16.98 -0.46 20.14
C GLN A 488 17.73 0.74 20.69
N GLU A 489 18.27 1.58 19.80
CA GLU A 489 19.08 2.72 20.22
C GLU A 489 18.28 3.77 21.01
N ARG A 490 16.96 3.85 20.78
CA ARG A 490 16.06 4.83 21.43
C ARG A 490 15.24 4.29 22.61
N ASN A 491 15.50 3.07 23.09
CA ASN A 491 14.72 2.37 24.13
C ASN A 491 13.22 2.30 23.80
N HIS A 492 12.90 1.94 22.55
CA HIS A 492 11.53 1.77 22.11
C HIS A 492 10.85 0.53 22.73
N VAL A 493 9.56 0.35 22.46
CA VAL A 493 8.86 -0.91 22.76
C VAL A 493 9.51 -2.06 22.00
N ALA A 494 9.50 -3.25 22.60
CA ALA A 494 10.16 -4.40 22.02
C ALA A 494 9.51 -4.84 20.71
N SER A 495 10.25 -4.79 19.61
CA SER A 495 9.81 -5.21 18.27
C SER A 495 9.45 -6.71 18.19
N SER A 496 8.81 -7.14 17.09
CA SER A 496 8.57 -8.57 16.84
C SER A 496 9.87 -9.38 16.84
N VAL A 497 10.97 -8.79 16.35
CA VAL A 497 12.30 -9.43 16.32
C VAL A 497 12.77 -9.73 17.74
N GLU A 498 12.68 -8.76 18.65
CA GLU A 498 13.07 -8.92 20.05
C GLU A 498 12.20 -9.92 20.80
N CYS A 499 10.89 -9.80 20.65
CA CYS A 499 9.95 -10.69 21.32
C CYS A 499 10.21 -12.15 20.90
N TYR A 500 10.47 -12.37 19.61
CA TYR A 500 10.78 -13.70 19.07
C TYR A 500 12.12 -14.24 19.58
N MET A 501 13.19 -13.44 19.48
CA MET A 501 14.51 -13.83 19.96
C MET A 501 14.50 -14.16 21.45
N LYS A 502 13.84 -13.33 22.26
CA LYS A 502 13.76 -13.52 23.72
C LYS A 502 12.95 -14.77 24.10
N GLN A 503 11.83 -15.04 23.42
CA GLN A 503 10.97 -16.17 23.74
C GLN A 503 11.57 -17.51 23.31
N TYR A 504 12.22 -17.56 22.14
CA TYR A 504 12.71 -18.81 21.55
C TYR A 504 14.22 -19.02 21.66
N GLY A 505 14.98 -18.02 22.15
CA GLY A 505 16.43 -18.13 22.34
C GLY A 505 17.21 -18.28 21.02
N VAL A 506 16.73 -17.66 19.95
CA VAL A 506 17.30 -17.73 18.59
C VAL A 506 18.08 -16.46 18.24
N THR A 507 18.86 -16.51 17.16
CA THR A 507 19.64 -15.36 16.66
C THR A 507 18.75 -14.36 15.89
N GLU A 508 19.23 -13.12 15.79
CA GLU A 508 18.62 -12.06 14.95
C GLU A 508 18.55 -12.52 13.48
N GLU A 509 19.65 -13.07 12.95
CA GLU A 509 19.73 -13.59 11.57
C GLU A 509 18.66 -14.66 11.29
N HIS A 510 18.52 -15.64 12.18
CA HIS A 510 17.48 -16.67 12.06
C HIS A 510 16.07 -16.06 12.09
N THR A 511 15.85 -15.06 12.94
CA THR A 511 14.57 -14.36 13.06
C THR A 511 14.25 -13.58 11.78
N HIS A 512 15.22 -12.89 11.19
CA HIS A 512 15.06 -12.17 9.92
C HIS A 512 14.75 -13.12 8.75
N GLU A 513 15.44 -14.26 8.66
CA GLU A 513 15.15 -15.29 7.66
C GLU A 513 13.73 -15.85 7.80
N LEU A 514 13.32 -16.15 9.04
CA LEU A 514 11.97 -16.63 9.33
C LEU A 514 10.90 -15.60 8.95
N PHE A 515 11.08 -14.33 9.31
CA PHE A 515 10.12 -13.27 9.01
C PHE A 515 10.03 -13.01 7.51
N THR A 516 11.15 -13.07 6.78
CA THR A 516 11.16 -13.01 5.32
C THR A 516 10.32 -14.12 4.71
N LYS A 517 10.43 -15.35 5.24
CA LYS A 517 9.59 -16.48 4.81
C LYS A 517 8.12 -16.25 5.16
N GLN A 518 7.82 -15.77 6.35
CA GLN A 518 6.44 -15.46 6.76
C GLN A 518 5.80 -14.40 5.87
N VAL A 519 6.54 -13.36 5.47
CA VAL A 519 6.07 -12.36 4.49
C VAL A 519 5.69 -13.05 3.16
N GLU A 520 6.49 -13.99 2.67
CA GLU A 520 6.15 -14.76 1.47
C GLU A 520 4.90 -15.66 1.66
N ASP A 521 4.73 -16.25 2.84
CA ASP A 521 3.56 -17.05 3.18
C ASP A 521 2.28 -16.18 3.27
N GLU A 522 2.36 -14.99 3.84
CA GLU A 522 1.23 -14.04 3.87
C GLU A 522 0.86 -13.54 2.46
N TRP A 523 1.81 -13.43 1.53
CA TRP A 523 1.49 -13.18 0.11
C TRP A 523 0.67 -14.32 -0.52
N LYS A 524 0.89 -15.58 -0.12
CA LYS A 524 0.05 -16.73 -0.55
C LYS A 524 -1.37 -16.61 0.00
N VAL A 525 -1.52 -16.14 1.25
CA VAL A 525 -2.83 -15.84 1.84
C VAL A 525 -3.53 -14.74 1.05
N ILE A 526 -2.87 -13.62 0.79
CA ILE A 526 -3.43 -12.53 -0.03
C ILE A 526 -3.90 -13.05 -1.40
N ASN A 527 -3.10 -13.88 -2.07
CA ASN A 527 -3.49 -14.47 -3.34
C ASN A 527 -4.74 -15.33 -3.22
N LYS A 528 -4.84 -16.19 -2.21
CA LYS A 528 -5.98 -17.08 -1.96
C LYS A 528 -7.27 -16.29 -1.73
N GLU A 529 -7.21 -15.28 -0.87
CA GLU A 529 -8.37 -14.44 -0.53
C GLU A 529 -8.78 -13.50 -1.67
N SER A 530 -7.95 -13.38 -2.71
CA SER A 530 -8.27 -12.64 -3.93
C SER A 530 -9.01 -13.50 -4.98
N LEU A 531 -9.12 -14.82 -4.76
CA LEU A 531 -9.80 -15.74 -5.67
C LEU A 531 -11.30 -15.83 -5.37
N ARG A 532 -12.11 -15.98 -6.41
CA ARG A 532 -13.57 -16.04 -6.32
C ARG A 532 -14.05 -17.39 -5.76
N PRO A 533 -15.18 -17.40 -5.02
CA PRO A 533 -15.95 -16.24 -4.55
C PRO A 533 -15.24 -15.49 -3.41
N THR A 534 -15.44 -14.17 -3.33
CA THR A 534 -14.82 -13.30 -2.31
C THR A 534 -15.87 -12.72 -1.38
N ASP A 535 -15.49 -12.45 -0.12
CA ASP A 535 -16.40 -11.89 0.89
C ASP A 535 -16.91 -10.48 0.57
N VAL A 536 -16.07 -9.70 -0.10
CA VAL A 536 -16.39 -8.34 -0.57
C VAL A 536 -16.08 -8.21 -2.08
N PRO A 537 -16.73 -7.25 -2.78
CA PRO A 537 -16.43 -6.96 -4.18
C PRO A 537 -14.94 -6.68 -4.44
N ARG A 538 -14.43 -7.15 -5.58
CA ARG A 538 -13.01 -7.04 -5.97
C ARG A 538 -12.39 -5.64 -5.80
N PRO A 539 -13.04 -4.51 -6.17
CA PRO A 539 -12.45 -3.18 -5.97
C PRO A 539 -12.15 -2.85 -4.50
N LEU A 540 -12.82 -3.51 -3.55
CA LEU A 540 -12.59 -3.39 -2.11
C LEU A 540 -11.45 -4.28 -1.61
N LEU A 541 -11.02 -5.30 -2.37
CA LEU A 541 -9.84 -6.11 -2.05
C LEU A 541 -8.53 -5.38 -2.43
N MET A 542 -8.60 -4.39 -3.31
CA MET A 542 -7.39 -3.71 -3.81
C MET A 542 -6.64 -2.88 -2.76
N PRO A 543 -7.29 -2.13 -1.84
CA PRO A 543 -6.57 -1.40 -0.80
C PRO A 543 -5.64 -2.26 0.08
N PRO A 544 -6.07 -3.36 0.72
CA PRO A 544 -5.14 -4.21 1.48
C PRO A 544 -4.02 -4.79 0.61
N ILE A 545 -4.31 -5.15 -0.64
CA ILE A 545 -3.30 -5.67 -1.57
C ILE A 545 -2.24 -4.60 -1.91
N ASN A 546 -2.68 -3.39 -2.23
CA ASN A 546 -1.80 -2.30 -2.65
C ASN A 546 -0.98 -1.76 -1.47
N LEU A 547 -1.55 -1.77 -0.26
CA LEU A 547 -0.81 -1.52 0.97
C LEU A 547 0.29 -2.58 1.19
N SER A 548 0.04 -3.87 0.94
CA SER A 548 1.13 -4.86 1.00
C SER A 548 2.21 -4.63 -0.06
N ARG A 549 1.84 -4.17 -1.27
CA ARG A 549 2.82 -3.84 -2.33
C ARG A 549 3.73 -2.66 -1.96
N VAL A 550 3.21 -1.66 -1.25
CA VAL A 550 4.00 -0.48 -0.88
C VAL A 550 5.05 -0.82 0.18
N CYS A 551 4.80 -1.83 1.03
CA CYS A 551 5.74 -2.29 2.04
C CYS A 551 7.06 -2.76 1.42
N ASP A 552 7.01 -3.46 0.28
CA ASP A 552 8.21 -3.85 -0.47
C ASP A 552 9.03 -2.66 -0.97
N VAL A 553 8.39 -1.51 -1.22
CA VAL A 553 9.08 -0.29 -1.64
C VAL A 553 9.64 0.48 -0.43
N LEU A 554 8.92 0.48 0.69
CA LEU A 554 9.28 1.25 1.88
C LEU A 554 10.28 0.56 2.80
N TYR A 555 10.24 -0.78 2.93
CA TYR A 555 10.92 -1.47 4.03
C TYR A 555 11.93 -2.54 3.59
N ARG A 556 11.94 -2.92 2.30
CA ARG A 556 12.80 -4.01 1.81
C ARG A 556 14.30 -3.73 2.01
N ARG A 557 14.71 -2.46 2.02
CA ARG A 557 16.14 -2.06 2.05
C ARG A 557 16.48 -1.21 3.28
N GLY A 558 15.64 -1.25 4.30
CA GLY A 558 15.62 -0.30 5.41
C GLY A 558 14.38 0.57 5.34
N ASP A 559 14.29 1.52 6.26
CA ASP A 559 13.12 2.38 6.44
C ASP A 559 13.15 3.60 5.51
N ASP A 560 12.72 3.42 4.26
CA ASP A 560 12.61 4.49 3.27
C ASP A 560 11.45 5.45 3.57
N TYR A 561 10.58 5.15 4.53
CA TYR A 561 9.53 6.07 4.98
C TYR A 561 10.11 7.17 5.87
N ASN A 562 10.88 6.81 6.90
CA ASN A 562 11.54 7.79 7.77
C ASN A 562 12.85 8.30 7.16
N HIS A 563 13.57 7.47 6.40
CA HIS A 563 14.91 7.75 5.86
C HIS A 563 14.96 7.57 4.34
N ALA A 564 14.14 8.34 3.62
CA ALA A 564 14.01 8.25 2.16
C ALA A 564 15.37 8.22 1.44
N GLY A 565 15.75 7.03 0.99
CA GLY A 565 16.96 6.78 0.24
C GLY A 565 16.87 7.28 -1.20
N LYS A 566 17.97 7.13 -1.94
CA LYS A 566 18.07 7.60 -3.33
C LYS A 566 16.97 7.01 -4.23
N GLU A 567 16.60 5.75 -4.02
CA GLU A 567 15.56 5.10 -4.83
C GLU A 567 14.17 5.67 -4.53
N MET A 568 13.79 5.80 -3.24
CA MET A 568 12.52 6.40 -2.83
C MET A 568 12.39 7.84 -3.33
N ILE A 569 13.44 8.65 -3.18
CA ILE A 569 13.49 10.02 -3.73
C ILE A 569 13.26 10.04 -5.24
N ASN A 570 13.86 9.09 -5.97
CA ASN A 570 13.67 9.00 -7.43
C ASN A 570 12.25 8.57 -7.79
N HIS A 571 11.64 7.64 -7.05
CA HIS A 571 10.24 7.26 -7.22
C HIS A 571 9.32 8.46 -7.02
N ILE A 572 9.47 9.19 -5.91
CA ILE A 572 8.70 10.40 -5.62
C ILE A 572 8.87 11.43 -6.73
N LYS A 573 10.11 11.73 -7.13
CA LYS A 573 10.37 12.69 -8.22
C LYS A 573 9.71 12.27 -9.52
N SER A 574 9.75 10.98 -9.87
CA SER A 574 9.15 10.50 -11.12
C SER A 574 7.62 10.51 -11.09
N LEU A 575 7.00 10.37 -9.92
CA LEU A 575 5.55 10.39 -9.79
C LEU A 575 5.00 11.81 -9.60
N LEU A 576 5.72 12.72 -8.94
CA LEU A 576 5.18 13.97 -8.41
C LEU A 576 5.93 15.24 -8.85
N VAL A 577 7.06 15.12 -9.55
CA VAL A 577 7.90 16.27 -9.94
C VAL A 577 8.17 16.29 -11.44
N ASN A 578 8.69 15.19 -11.97
CA ASN A 578 9.17 15.07 -13.34
C ASN A 578 8.05 14.48 -14.21
N PRO A 579 7.52 15.22 -15.19
CA PRO A 579 6.57 14.65 -16.15
C PRO A 579 7.28 13.65 -17.08
N LEU A 580 6.51 12.69 -17.59
CA LEU A 580 7.02 11.79 -18.62
C LEU A 580 7.35 12.58 -19.88
N SER A 581 8.57 12.40 -20.36
CA SER A 581 9.05 13.03 -21.59
C SER A 581 8.44 12.33 -22.82
N GLY A 582 7.76 13.08 -23.68
CA GLY A 582 7.20 12.56 -24.94
C GLY A 582 6.39 13.61 -25.68
N PRO A 583 6.36 13.57 -27.03
CA PRO A 583 5.81 14.65 -27.83
C PRO A 583 4.29 14.56 -27.78
N ILE A 584 3.64 15.45 -27.03
CA ILE A 584 2.47 16.07 -27.62
C ILE A 584 3.08 17.22 -28.41
N THR A 585 3.44 16.97 -29.66
CA THR A 585 3.87 18.08 -30.52
C THR A 585 2.74 19.08 -30.53
N ARG A 586 3.04 20.37 -30.40
CA ARG A 586 2.06 21.47 -30.57
C ARG A 586 1.10 21.24 -31.75
N VAL A 587 1.59 20.60 -32.82
CA VAL A 587 0.85 20.14 -34.01
C VAL A 587 -0.37 19.23 -33.71
N GLU A 588 -0.31 18.35 -32.71
CA GLU A 588 -1.43 17.47 -32.32
C GLU A 588 -2.48 18.21 -31.47
N ILE A 589 -2.05 19.21 -30.69
CA ILE A 589 -2.94 20.15 -29.98
C ILE A 589 -3.59 21.12 -30.98
N ASP A 590 -2.83 21.61 -31.96
CA ASP A 590 -3.31 22.54 -33.00
C ASP A 590 -4.37 21.88 -33.92
N ARG A 591 -4.29 20.56 -34.13
CA ARG A 591 -5.36 19.79 -34.82
C ARG A 591 -6.70 19.83 -34.10
N VAL A 592 -6.70 19.84 -32.77
CA VAL A 592 -7.92 19.97 -31.96
C VAL A 592 -8.47 21.41 -32.04
N HIS A 593 -7.59 22.40 -32.25
CA HIS A 593 -7.98 23.81 -32.42
C HIS A 593 -8.58 24.16 -33.79
N GLY A 594 -8.58 23.25 -34.78
CA GLY A 594 -9.05 23.58 -36.13
C GLY A 594 -8.27 24.74 -36.77
N LEU A 595 -6.98 24.86 -36.44
CA LEU A 595 -6.03 25.82 -37.02
C LEU A 595 -5.16 25.18 -38.10
#